data_AF-A0A7Z2ZUG3-F1
#
_entry.id   AF-A0A7Z2ZUG3-F1
#
_cell.length_a   1.000
_cell.length_b   1.000
_cell.length_c   1.000
_cell.angle_alpha   90.00
_cell.angle_beta   90.00
_cell.angle_gamma   90.00
#
_symmetry.space_group_name_H-M   'P 1'
#
loop_
_entity.id
_entity.type
_entity.pdbx_description
1 polymer ?
#
loop_
_entity_poly.entity_id
_entity_poly.type
_entity_poly.pdbx_seq_one_letter_code
_entity_poly.pdbx_strand_id
1 'polypeptide(L)'
;MDRPTTARLHQPLRWAALPPATRERLARLEIALMRCLPLPDTGYDALRQFAFAPTPAIAVRPAIRAAVLARGEQTHAMTSERAVVARFAAMAGEFAEGFAGVSLYALARRVRSALFGSQETLRRVDLTITFLPWLRLAPPAPADPLHRRLDAMASGHPVLDALNAYLVLLTAHPFTDGNGRTARIVFNLVLRRHYPDAHYLPLTELCRPGAGDVEELLARANIGGDYLPVLDYLAELLCAYCAFRLRGASDPVFSDPLAEIASLLDSRPIGAEPGRRFDLNKIAPFPVSMRELLALPDHGVRHTADSGFVRSIADFAHALSAFGSVQFALTTLDSLCARHPERSITFFVQAHRKEDLLLRFRELRRMAEPIHNVELAVSTGDPALDAKLLINLSGFYTEHRAERDALLILNDFPIHI
;
A
#
# COMPACT_ATOMS: atom_id res chain seq x y z
N MET A 1 -23.95 -11.05 29.05
CA MET A 1 -23.28 -10.44 27.88
C MET A 1 -23.43 -8.95 28.01
N ASP A 2 -22.33 -8.21 28.15
CA ASP A 2 -22.37 -6.77 28.24
C ASP A 2 -22.97 -6.17 26.96
N ARG A 3 -23.73 -5.07 27.10
CA ARG A 3 -24.30 -4.38 25.95
C ARG A 3 -23.15 -3.94 25.03
N PRO A 4 -23.27 -4.11 23.70
CA PRO A 4 -22.24 -3.67 22.77
C PRO A 4 -22.01 -2.16 22.92
N THR A 5 -20.75 -1.76 23.06
CA THR A 5 -20.37 -0.36 23.14
C THR A 5 -20.28 0.22 21.74
N THR A 6 -21.03 1.29 21.46
CA THR A 6 -20.91 2.05 20.21
C THR A 6 -19.60 2.84 20.23
N ALA A 7 -18.78 2.65 19.21
CA ALA A 7 -17.53 3.38 19.05
C ALA A 7 -17.80 4.87 18.83
N ARG A 8 -17.01 5.71 19.50
CA ARG A 8 -16.87 7.13 19.21
C ARG A 8 -15.95 7.28 18.00
N LEU A 9 -16.28 8.23 17.13
CA LEU A 9 -15.46 8.56 15.96
C LEU A 9 -14.44 9.65 16.33
N HIS A 10 -13.23 9.57 15.76
CA HIS A 10 -12.24 10.64 15.89
C HIS A 10 -12.78 11.96 15.32
N GLN A 11 -12.73 13.02 16.12
CA GLN A 11 -13.01 14.38 15.67
C GLN A 11 -11.68 15.07 15.36
N PRO A 12 -11.50 15.63 14.14
CA PRO A 12 -10.26 16.31 13.77
C PRO A 12 -9.87 17.38 14.78
N LEU A 13 -8.65 17.27 15.31
CA LEU A 13 -8.12 18.21 16.30
C LEU A 13 -7.55 19.44 15.61
N ARG A 14 -7.77 20.61 16.19
CA ARG A 14 -7.17 21.87 15.74
C ARG A 14 -5.83 22.08 16.45
N TRP A 15 -4.83 22.57 15.73
CA TRP A 15 -3.49 22.83 16.30
C TRP A 15 -3.56 23.69 17.56
N ALA A 16 -4.31 24.79 17.52
CA ALA A 16 -4.46 25.72 18.63
C ALA A 16 -5.14 25.12 19.88
N ALA A 17 -5.88 24.02 19.73
CA ALA A 17 -6.61 23.37 20.82
C ALA A 17 -5.83 22.21 21.46
N LEU A 18 -4.66 21.85 20.92
CA LEU A 18 -3.85 20.77 21.47
C LEU A 18 -3.14 21.20 22.77
N PRO A 19 -2.98 20.28 23.74
CA PRO A 19 -2.13 20.52 24.90
C PRO A 19 -0.70 20.93 24.49
N PRO A 20 -0.03 21.83 25.24
CA PRO A 20 1.32 22.28 24.92
C PRO A 20 2.32 21.15 24.69
N ALA A 21 2.29 20.10 25.52
CA ALA A 21 3.18 18.94 25.39
C ALA A 21 2.98 18.19 24.05
N THR A 22 1.73 17.96 23.63
CA THR A 22 1.42 17.32 22.34
C THR A 22 1.86 18.19 21.16
N ARG A 23 1.67 19.53 21.24
CA ARG A 23 2.19 20.45 20.22
C ARG A 23 3.71 20.38 20.11
N GLU A 24 4.41 20.39 21.24
CA GLU A 24 5.88 20.25 21.25
C GLU A 24 6.31 18.94 20.59
N ARG A 25 5.67 17.80 20.93
CA ARG A 25 5.96 16.51 20.29
C ARG A 25 5.77 16.56 18.77
N LEU A 26 4.65 17.10 18.30
CA LEU A 26 4.35 17.20 16.86
C LEU A 26 5.30 18.14 16.12
N ALA A 27 5.69 19.26 16.73
CA ALA A 27 6.66 20.18 16.15
C ALA A 27 8.06 19.52 16.05
N ARG A 28 8.49 18.78 17.09
CA ARG A 28 9.73 17.99 17.02
C ARG A 28 9.67 16.93 15.92
N LEU A 29 8.52 16.27 15.77
CA LEU A 29 8.30 15.31 14.69
C LEU A 29 8.38 15.98 13.32
N GLU A 30 7.75 17.13 13.11
CA GLU A 30 7.83 17.87 11.85
C GLU A 30 9.28 18.17 11.46
N ILE A 31 10.08 18.70 12.39
CA ILE A 31 11.52 18.96 12.18
C ILE A 31 12.26 17.66 11.81
N ALA A 32 11.98 16.56 12.50
CA ALA A 32 12.60 15.27 12.21
C ALA A 32 12.19 14.73 10.82
N LEU A 33 10.92 14.88 10.44
CA LEU A 33 10.39 14.49 9.14
C LEU A 33 11.01 15.33 8.01
N MET A 34 11.15 16.65 8.16
CA MET A 34 11.80 17.48 7.14
C MET A 34 13.22 17.00 6.79
N ARG A 35 13.93 16.40 7.75
CA ARG A 35 15.27 15.82 7.53
C ARG A 35 15.22 14.39 7.00
N CYS A 36 14.21 13.62 7.40
CA CYS A 36 14.08 12.21 7.08
C CYS A 36 13.41 11.96 5.73
N LEU A 37 12.39 12.76 5.38
CA LEU A 37 11.53 12.56 4.21
C LEU A 37 12.27 12.64 2.87
N PRO A 38 13.30 13.50 2.68
CA PRO A 38 14.10 13.53 1.45
C PRO A 38 15.00 12.29 1.24
N LEU A 39 15.18 11.44 2.27
CA LEU A 39 15.95 10.20 2.11
C LEU A 39 15.15 9.18 1.26
N PRO A 40 15.82 8.23 0.58
CA PRO A 40 15.15 7.16 -0.16
C PRO A 40 14.14 6.36 0.68
N ASP A 41 13.24 5.61 0.04
CA ASP A 41 12.33 4.69 0.75
C ASP A 41 13.11 3.64 1.58
N THR A 42 12.50 3.14 2.67
CA THR A 42 13.08 2.03 3.44
C THR A 42 12.54 0.70 2.94
N GLY A 43 13.42 -0.26 2.67
CA GLY A 43 13.02 -1.65 2.43
C GLY A 43 12.65 -2.40 3.71
N TYR A 44 11.94 -3.52 3.60
CA TYR A 44 11.55 -4.39 4.70
C TYR A 44 12.74 -4.86 5.53
N ASP A 45 13.90 -5.12 4.93
CA ASP A 45 15.08 -5.60 5.67
C ASP A 45 15.62 -4.58 6.67
N ALA A 46 15.66 -3.30 6.28
CA ALA A 46 15.98 -2.24 7.23
C ALA A 46 14.86 -2.07 8.27
N LEU A 47 13.58 -2.13 7.87
CA LEU A 47 12.46 -2.05 8.80
C LEU A 47 12.39 -3.22 9.80
N ARG A 48 12.93 -4.40 9.47
CA ARG A 48 13.07 -5.52 10.43
C ARG A 48 14.01 -5.19 11.59
N GLN A 49 14.94 -4.26 11.39
CA GLN A 49 15.86 -3.77 12.42
C GLN A 49 15.27 -2.59 13.22
N PHE A 50 14.15 -2.03 12.76
CA PHE A 50 13.48 -0.96 13.48
C PHE A 50 12.88 -1.49 14.78
N ALA A 51 13.27 -0.88 15.89
CA ALA A 51 12.73 -1.15 17.20
C ALA A 51 12.09 0.11 17.78
N PHE A 52 10.93 -0.06 18.40
CA PHE A 52 10.22 0.99 19.12
C PHE A 52 9.59 0.40 20.36
N ALA A 53 9.81 1.06 21.50
CA ALA A 53 9.19 0.73 22.77
C ALA A 53 8.58 2.02 23.34
N PRO A 54 7.25 2.14 23.40
CA PRO A 54 6.62 3.33 23.96
C PRO A 54 6.93 3.45 25.46
N THR A 55 6.98 4.68 25.96
CA THR A 55 7.13 4.96 27.39
C THR A 55 6.00 5.91 27.84
N PRO A 56 5.08 5.47 28.73
CA PRO A 56 5.05 4.17 29.40
C PRO A 56 4.63 3.03 28.47
N ALA A 57 4.97 1.80 28.87
CA ALA A 57 4.52 0.60 28.17
C ALA A 57 2.99 0.49 28.18
N ILE A 58 2.42 0.03 27.06
CA ILE A 58 0.97 -0.10 26.88
C ILE A 58 0.56 -1.52 27.25
N ALA A 59 -0.39 -1.65 28.18
CA ALA A 59 -0.99 -2.93 28.53
C ALA A 59 -1.96 -3.41 27.43
N VAL A 60 -1.43 -4.06 26.39
CA VAL A 60 -2.23 -4.62 25.28
C VAL A 60 -3.02 -5.84 25.72
N ARG A 61 -4.32 -5.85 25.45
CA ARG A 61 -5.17 -7.01 25.74
C ARG A 61 -4.71 -8.26 24.96
N PRO A 62 -4.72 -9.46 25.57
CA PRO A 62 -4.24 -10.68 24.92
C PRO A 62 -4.88 -10.97 23.56
N ALA A 63 -6.20 -10.73 23.42
CA ALA A 63 -6.92 -10.95 22.16
C ALA A 63 -6.44 -10.03 21.01
N ILE A 64 -6.09 -8.77 21.31
CA ILE A 64 -5.54 -7.84 20.33
C ILE A 64 -4.14 -8.30 19.93
N ARG A 65 -3.28 -8.57 20.91
CA ARG A 65 -1.91 -9.04 20.68
C ARG A 65 -1.89 -10.30 19.81
N ALA A 66 -2.70 -11.30 20.16
CA ALA A 66 -2.81 -12.54 19.39
C ALA A 66 -3.24 -12.29 17.94
N ALA A 67 -4.25 -11.43 17.72
CA ALA A 67 -4.73 -11.12 16.38
C ALA A 67 -3.71 -10.33 15.55
N VAL A 68 -2.94 -9.42 16.16
CA VAL A 68 -1.89 -8.66 15.47
C VAL A 68 -0.72 -9.58 15.12
N LEU A 69 -0.27 -10.43 16.06
CA LEU A 69 0.79 -11.41 15.80
C LEU A 69 0.41 -12.38 14.67
N ALA A 70 -0.84 -12.86 14.65
CA ALA A 70 -1.33 -13.75 13.59
C ALA A 70 -1.32 -13.11 12.19
N ARG A 71 -1.35 -11.77 12.10
CA ARG A 71 -1.25 -11.03 10.82
C ARG A 71 0.19 -10.73 10.43
N GLY A 72 1.06 -10.52 11.43
CA GLY A 72 2.40 -9.94 11.26
C GLY A 72 3.34 -10.75 10.38
N GLU A 73 3.12 -12.06 10.24
CA GLU A 73 3.98 -12.95 9.43
C GLU A 73 3.69 -12.86 7.92
N GLN A 74 2.57 -12.26 7.49
CA GLN A 74 2.08 -12.40 6.11
C GLN A 74 1.84 -11.08 5.37
N THR A 75 2.04 -9.92 5.99
CA THR A 75 1.66 -8.64 5.37
C THR A 75 2.83 -7.98 4.64
N HIS A 76 2.73 -7.90 3.31
CA HIS A 76 3.55 -7.06 2.42
C HIS A 76 2.78 -5.80 1.99
N ALA A 77 2.21 -5.10 2.98
CA ALA A 77 1.32 -3.98 2.73
C ALA A 77 2.06 -2.79 2.09
N MET A 78 3.27 -2.49 2.59
CA MET A 78 4.08 -1.36 2.12
C MET A 78 4.26 -1.33 0.61
N THR A 79 4.56 -2.46 -0.05
CA THR A 79 4.82 -2.49 -1.49
C THR A 79 3.61 -2.03 -2.30
N SER A 80 2.42 -2.57 -1.99
CA SER A 80 1.17 -2.15 -2.64
C SER A 80 0.80 -0.70 -2.33
N GLU A 81 1.07 -0.25 -1.11
CA GLU A 81 0.74 1.10 -0.66
C GLU A 81 1.65 2.13 -1.32
N ARG A 82 2.96 1.84 -1.42
CA ARG A 82 3.96 2.64 -2.14
C ARG A 82 3.58 2.83 -3.60
N ALA A 83 3.21 1.75 -4.29
CA ALA A 83 2.80 1.83 -5.69
C ALA A 83 1.59 2.75 -5.90
N VAL A 84 0.59 2.67 -5.02
CA VAL A 84 -0.58 3.58 -5.08
C VAL A 84 -0.19 5.02 -4.78
N VAL A 85 0.66 5.26 -3.76
CA VAL A 85 1.15 6.61 -3.45
C VAL A 85 1.94 7.20 -4.63
N ALA A 86 2.83 6.43 -5.24
CA ALA A 86 3.60 6.83 -6.40
C ALA A 86 2.71 7.15 -7.60
N ARG A 87 1.70 6.32 -7.88
CA ARG A 87 0.70 6.58 -8.94
C ARG A 87 -0.01 7.91 -8.72
N PHE A 88 -0.48 8.18 -7.52
CA PHE A 88 -1.16 9.44 -7.19
C PHE A 88 -0.20 10.64 -7.28
N ALA A 89 1.06 10.48 -6.88
CA ALA A 89 2.08 11.51 -7.01
C ALA A 89 2.45 11.82 -8.48
N ALA A 90 2.49 10.81 -9.35
CA ALA A 90 2.75 10.99 -10.78
C ALA A 90 1.62 11.76 -11.50
N MET A 91 0.39 11.70 -10.97
CA MET A 91 -0.75 12.51 -11.43
C MET A 91 -0.65 13.98 -10.94
N ALA A 92 0.56 14.49 -10.70
CA ALA A 92 0.90 15.74 -10.02
C ALA A 92 0.12 16.97 -10.51
N GLY A 93 -0.24 17.04 -11.80
CA GLY A 93 -1.08 18.11 -12.34
C GLY A 93 -2.45 18.21 -11.64
N GLU A 94 -3.05 17.08 -11.26
CA GLU A 94 -4.29 17.03 -10.46
C GLU A 94 -4.05 17.25 -8.96
N PHE A 95 -2.84 17.00 -8.47
CA PHE A 95 -2.48 17.20 -7.05
C PHE A 95 -2.15 18.66 -6.72
N ALA A 96 -1.51 19.37 -7.64
CA ALA A 96 -1.04 20.74 -7.46
C ALA A 96 -2.20 21.76 -7.42
N GLU A 97 -3.27 21.55 -8.20
CA GLU A 97 -4.52 22.31 -8.07
C GLU A 97 -5.32 21.96 -6.79
N GLY A 98 -4.78 21.01 -6.02
CA GLY A 98 -5.14 20.79 -4.65
C GLY A 98 -6.41 19.96 -4.56
N PHE A 99 -6.46 19.14 -3.53
CA PHE A 99 -7.69 18.52 -3.06
C PHE A 99 -8.68 19.53 -2.47
N ALA A 100 -8.63 20.78 -2.93
CA ALA A 100 -9.61 21.81 -2.71
C ALA A 100 -10.97 21.27 -3.11
N GLY A 101 -11.94 21.39 -2.22
CA GLY A 101 -13.28 20.85 -2.47
C GLY A 101 -13.44 19.33 -2.29
N VAL A 102 -12.35 18.55 -2.24
CA VAL A 102 -12.42 17.09 -2.12
C VAL A 102 -12.63 16.69 -0.66
N SER A 103 -13.69 15.91 -0.39
CA SER A 103 -13.92 15.32 0.93
C SER A 103 -12.95 14.18 1.24
N LEU A 104 -12.70 13.93 2.52
CA LEU A 104 -11.87 12.79 2.93
C LEU A 104 -12.42 11.47 2.38
N TYR A 105 -13.73 11.26 2.39
CA TYR A 105 -14.36 10.09 1.77
C TYR A 105 -14.10 9.99 0.28
N ALA A 106 -14.25 11.09 -0.47
CA ALA A 106 -14.04 11.08 -1.91
C ALA A 106 -12.59 10.70 -2.26
N LEU A 107 -11.62 11.21 -1.51
CA LEU A 107 -10.21 10.81 -1.63
C LEU A 107 -10.03 9.32 -1.28
N ALA A 108 -10.53 8.89 -0.12
CA ALA A 108 -10.40 7.50 0.32
C ALA A 108 -11.03 6.51 -0.67
N ARG A 109 -12.17 6.86 -1.29
CA ARG A 109 -12.82 6.05 -2.31
C ARG A 109 -11.95 5.90 -3.57
N ARG A 110 -11.28 6.99 -4.02
CA ARG A 110 -10.34 6.93 -5.15
C ARG A 110 -9.13 6.06 -4.82
N VAL A 111 -8.54 6.25 -3.64
CA VAL A 111 -7.40 5.44 -3.15
C VAL A 111 -7.77 3.97 -3.07
N ARG A 112 -8.93 3.65 -2.48
CA ARG A 112 -9.43 2.28 -2.42
C ARG A 112 -9.65 1.71 -3.83
N SER A 113 -10.24 2.47 -4.74
CA SER A 113 -10.42 2.01 -6.11
C SER A 113 -9.10 1.69 -6.80
N ALA A 114 -8.04 2.47 -6.54
CA ALA A 114 -6.71 2.18 -7.06
C ALA A 114 -6.07 0.95 -6.42
N LEU A 115 -6.29 0.73 -5.12
CA LEU A 115 -5.81 -0.45 -4.38
C LEU A 115 -6.47 -1.76 -4.83
N PHE A 116 -7.78 -1.73 -5.06
CA PHE A 116 -8.60 -2.95 -5.22
C PHE A 116 -9.18 -3.11 -6.63
N GLY A 117 -8.85 -2.21 -7.56
CA GLY A 117 -9.39 -2.20 -8.93
C GLY A 117 -10.90 -1.98 -9.02
N SER A 118 -11.58 -1.64 -7.92
CA SER A 118 -13.04 -1.56 -7.83
C SER A 118 -13.49 -0.42 -6.94
N GLN A 119 -14.54 0.28 -7.38
CA GLN A 119 -15.21 1.25 -6.54
C GLN A 119 -16.14 0.53 -5.57
N GLU A 120 -16.09 0.92 -4.29
CA GLU A 120 -17.04 0.49 -3.27
C GLU A 120 -17.81 1.71 -2.77
N THR A 121 -19.13 1.55 -2.59
CA THR A 121 -19.96 2.55 -1.94
C THR A 121 -19.75 2.52 -0.44
N LEU A 122 -20.14 3.60 0.24
CA LEU A 122 -20.12 3.68 1.70
C LEU A 122 -20.93 2.52 2.30
N ARG A 123 -20.37 1.84 3.30
CA ARG A 123 -21.09 0.76 3.98
C ARG A 123 -22.38 1.27 4.64
N ARG A 124 -23.37 0.39 4.74
CA ARG A 124 -24.69 0.68 5.34
C ARG A 124 -25.01 -0.18 6.56
N VAL A 125 -24.08 -1.02 6.98
CA VAL A 125 -24.26 -1.97 8.09
C VAL A 125 -23.22 -1.71 9.17
N ASP A 126 -23.58 -2.02 10.42
CA ASP A 126 -22.64 -2.05 11.53
C ASP A 126 -21.48 -3.00 11.21
N LEU A 127 -20.27 -2.62 11.62
CA LEU A 127 -19.11 -3.50 11.56
C LEU A 127 -18.51 -3.67 12.95
N THR A 128 -17.87 -4.82 13.14
CA THR A 128 -16.95 -5.05 14.26
C THR A 128 -15.56 -5.25 13.68
N ILE A 129 -14.54 -4.71 14.36
CA ILE A 129 -13.17 -5.00 14.00
C ILE A 129 -12.85 -6.41 14.50
N THR A 130 -12.20 -7.26 13.70
CA THR A 130 -11.99 -8.70 13.97
C THR A 130 -11.52 -9.02 15.39
N PHE A 131 -10.63 -8.19 15.95
CA PHE A 131 -10.05 -8.37 17.29
C PHE A 131 -10.74 -7.54 18.39
N LEU A 132 -11.80 -6.81 18.04
CA LEU A 132 -12.68 -6.06 18.94
C LEU A 132 -14.14 -6.42 18.65
N PRO A 133 -14.56 -7.69 18.77
CA PRO A 133 -15.92 -8.13 18.44
C PRO A 133 -17.01 -7.46 19.29
N TRP A 134 -16.62 -6.90 20.44
CA TRP A 134 -17.50 -6.15 21.34
C TRP A 134 -17.65 -4.67 20.95
N LEU A 135 -16.80 -4.15 20.06
CA LEU A 135 -16.82 -2.76 19.62
C LEU A 135 -17.59 -2.65 18.30
N ARG A 136 -18.73 -1.96 18.33
CA ARG A 136 -19.55 -1.73 17.13
C ARG A 136 -19.24 -0.38 16.51
N LEU A 137 -18.91 -0.39 15.23
CA LEU A 137 -18.76 0.79 14.39
C LEU A 137 -20.07 1.02 13.63
N ALA A 138 -20.82 2.06 13.99
CA ALA A 138 -22.01 2.47 13.25
C ALA A 138 -21.64 2.94 11.83
N PRO A 139 -22.51 2.79 10.82
CA PRO A 139 -22.27 3.34 9.48
C PRO A 139 -21.97 4.84 9.54
N PRO A 140 -21.03 5.36 8.72
CA PRO A 140 -20.75 6.78 8.74
C PRO A 140 -21.97 7.63 8.38
N ALA A 141 -22.25 8.64 9.20
CA ALA A 141 -23.37 9.56 9.04
C ALA A 141 -22.94 10.81 8.26
N PRO A 142 -23.85 11.51 7.56
CA PRO A 142 -23.50 12.71 6.77
C PRO A 142 -22.77 13.83 7.54
N ALA A 143 -23.01 13.94 8.85
CA ALA A 143 -22.37 14.93 9.72
C ALA A 143 -20.94 14.54 10.15
N ASP A 144 -20.51 13.31 9.88
CA ASP A 144 -19.20 12.82 10.32
C ASP A 144 -18.07 13.56 9.62
N PRO A 145 -16.93 13.79 10.32
CA PRO A 145 -15.68 14.27 9.76
C PRO A 145 -15.25 13.63 8.43
N LEU A 146 -15.63 12.38 8.19
CA LEU A 146 -15.37 11.66 6.95
C LEU A 146 -15.87 12.41 5.70
N HIS A 147 -16.98 13.15 5.81
CA HIS A 147 -17.58 13.89 4.71
C HIS A 147 -17.05 15.32 4.58
N ARG A 148 -16.23 15.78 5.53
CA ARG A 148 -15.64 17.13 5.47
C ARG A 148 -14.59 17.22 4.36
N ARG A 149 -14.50 18.40 3.77
CA ARG A 149 -13.44 18.74 2.81
C ARG A 149 -12.09 18.75 3.50
N LEU A 150 -11.05 18.30 2.80
CA LEU A 150 -9.72 18.17 3.39
C LEU A 150 -9.11 19.52 3.79
N ASP A 151 -9.40 20.58 3.05
CA ASP A 151 -9.02 21.96 3.40
C ASP A 151 -9.77 22.47 4.64
N ALA A 152 -11.05 22.13 4.80
CA ALA A 152 -11.82 22.47 6.01
C ALA A 152 -11.35 21.70 7.26
N MET A 153 -10.75 20.53 7.06
CA MET A 153 -10.13 19.72 8.11
C MET A 153 -8.74 20.20 8.51
N ALA A 154 -8.10 21.09 7.74
CA ALA A 154 -6.76 21.57 8.02
C ALA A 154 -6.66 22.18 9.42
N SER A 155 -5.78 21.65 10.25
CA SER A 155 -5.49 22.07 11.61
C SER A 155 -4.49 23.23 11.64
N GLY A 156 -3.77 23.45 10.54
CA GLY A 156 -2.66 24.40 10.43
C GLY A 156 -1.29 23.81 10.77
N HIS A 157 -1.17 22.48 10.79
CA HIS A 157 0.10 21.79 11.04
C HIS A 157 0.18 20.51 10.16
N PRO A 158 1.14 20.39 9.23
CA PRO A 158 1.17 19.34 8.20
C PRO A 158 1.01 17.91 8.73
N VAL A 159 1.77 17.57 9.78
CA VAL A 159 1.75 16.23 10.38
C VAL A 159 0.41 15.92 11.05
N LEU A 160 -0.20 16.92 11.70
CA LEU A 160 -1.49 16.75 12.37
C LEU A 160 -2.62 16.60 11.33
N ASP A 161 -2.52 17.25 10.18
CA ASP A 161 -3.46 17.09 9.07
C ASP A 161 -3.47 15.66 8.54
N ALA A 162 -2.28 15.09 8.32
CA ALA A 162 -2.13 13.70 7.91
C ALA A 162 -2.68 12.74 8.99
N LEU A 163 -2.33 12.95 10.26
CA LEU A 163 -2.80 12.10 11.37
C LEU A 163 -4.32 12.22 11.60
N ASN A 164 -4.91 13.40 11.45
CA ASN A 164 -6.36 13.58 11.49
C ASN A 164 -7.06 12.79 10.39
N ALA A 165 -6.58 12.89 9.14
CA ALA A 165 -7.14 12.14 8.02
C ALA A 165 -7.04 10.62 8.24
N TYR A 166 -5.90 10.15 8.74
CA TYR A 166 -5.64 8.76 9.11
C TYR A 166 -6.65 8.25 10.16
N LEU A 167 -6.77 8.97 11.29
CA LEU A 167 -7.62 8.57 12.41
C LEU A 167 -9.12 8.67 12.08
N VAL A 168 -9.56 9.67 11.31
CA VAL A 168 -10.96 9.72 10.85
C VAL A 168 -11.29 8.48 10.01
N LEU A 169 -10.44 8.11 9.05
CA LEU A 169 -10.70 6.93 8.20
C LEU A 169 -10.70 5.62 9.00
N LEU A 170 -9.72 5.46 9.91
CA LEU A 170 -9.64 4.28 10.77
C LEU A 170 -10.80 4.18 11.77
N THR A 171 -11.42 5.27 12.18
CA THR A 171 -12.54 5.20 13.13
C THR A 171 -13.88 5.11 12.42
N ALA A 172 -14.01 5.72 11.23
CA ALA A 172 -15.20 5.61 10.39
C ALA A 172 -15.38 4.21 9.79
N HIS A 173 -14.28 3.57 9.38
CA HIS A 173 -14.29 2.32 8.59
C HIS A 173 -15.30 2.37 7.44
N PRO A 174 -15.17 3.30 6.46
CA PRO A 174 -16.21 3.49 5.46
C PRO A 174 -16.45 2.31 4.50
N PHE A 175 -15.53 1.34 4.45
CA PHE A 175 -15.54 0.22 3.52
C PHE A 175 -15.68 -1.12 4.23
N THR A 176 -16.08 -2.16 3.51
CA THR A 176 -16.15 -3.55 4.02
C THR A 176 -14.77 -4.14 4.30
N ASP A 177 -13.78 -3.84 3.47
CA ASP A 177 -12.37 -4.21 3.66
C ASP A 177 -11.44 -3.07 3.23
N GLY A 178 -10.17 -3.13 3.64
CA GLY A 178 -9.12 -2.26 3.16
C GLY A 178 -8.97 -0.94 3.91
N ASN A 179 -9.81 -0.67 4.91
CA ASN A 179 -9.81 0.61 5.65
C ASN A 179 -8.42 1.01 6.17
N GLY A 180 -7.67 0.07 6.76
CA GLY A 180 -6.31 0.32 7.25
C GLY A 180 -5.32 0.69 6.13
N ARG A 181 -5.33 -0.05 5.02
CA ARG A 181 -4.48 0.20 3.84
C ARG A 181 -4.81 1.56 3.23
N THR A 182 -6.10 1.83 3.02
CA THR A 182 -6.59 3.11 2.50
C THR A 182 -6.21 4.27 3.42
N ALA A 183 -6.36 4.14 4.75
CA ALA A 183 -6.00 5.19 5.69
C ALA A 183 -4.50 5.52 5.66
N ARG A 184 -3.61 4.53 5.57
CA ARG A 184 -2.15 4.74 5.47
C ARG A 184 -1.73 5.41 4.18
N ILE A 185 -2.34 5.05 3.05
CA ILE A 185 -2.08 5.75 1.78
C ILE A 185 -2.59 7.19 1.88
N VAL A 186 -3.81 7.41 2.38
CA VAL A 186 -4.35 8.77 2.54
C VAL A 186 -3.47 9.61 3.47
N PHE A 187 -2.97 9.05 4.57
CA PHE A 187 -1.99 9.69 5.45
C PHE A 187 -0.78 10.20 4.64
N ASN A 188 -0.15 9.32 3.85
CA ASN A 188 1.02 9.67 3.03
C ASN A 188 0.67 10.70 1.94
N LEU A 189 -0.49 10.60 1.32
CA LEU A 189 -0.94 11.57 0.30
C LEU A 189 -1.22 12.96 0.88
N VAL A 190 -1.80 13.03 2.09
CA VAL A 190 -2.02 14.31 2.79
C VAL A 190 -0.67 14.91 3.21
N LEU A 191 0.24 14.08 3.73
CA LEU A 191 1.60 14.53 4.09
C LEU A 191 2.36 15.08 2.87
N ARG A 192 2.28 14.41 1.72
CA ARG A 192 2.94 14.83 0.47
C ARG A 192 2.45 16.18 -0.09
N ARG A 193 1.28 16.66 0.32
CA ARG A 193 0.84 18.03 -0.04
C ARG A 193 1.75 19.10 0.54
N HIS A 194 2.35 18.81 1.69
CA HIS A 194 3.26 19.70 2.38
C HIS A 194 4.72 19.37 2.06
N TYR A 195 5.00 18.12 1.71
CA TYR A 195 6.34 17.64 1.39
C TYR A 195 6.30 16.80 0.09
N PRO A 196 6.31 17.43 -1.11
CA PRO A 196 6.12 16.73 -2.38
C PRO A 196 7.09 15.57 -2.62
N ASP A 197 8.34 15.73 -2.16
CA ASP A 197 9.42 14.75 -2.31
C ASP A 197 9.47 13.71 -1.17
N ALA A 198 8.45 13.67 -0.31
CA ALA A 198 8.44 12.78 0.84
C ALA A 198 8.38 11.31 0.45
N HIS A 199 9.34 10.51 0.90
CA HIS A 199 9.28 9.05 0.80
C HIS A 199 8.07 8.48 1.57
N TYR A 200 7.69 7.24 1.28
CA TYR A 200 6.56 6.57 1.89
C TYR A 200 6.82 6.19 3.35
N LEU A 201 5.97 6.62 4.27
CA LEU A 201 6.02 6.24 5.68
C LEU A 201 5.24 4.93 5.92
N PRO A 202 5.92 3.81 6.23
CA PRO A 202 5.30 2.48 6.29
C PRO A 202 4.68 2.19 7.65
N LEU A 203 3.58 2.88 7.97
CA LEU A 203 2.98 2.85 9.32
C LEU A 203 2.66 1.43 9.83
N THR A 204 2.32 0.48 8.96
CA THR A 204 2.05 -0.91 9.39
C THR A 204 3.31 -1.58 9.91
N GLU A 205 4.41 -1.44 9.18
CA GLU A 205 5.70 -2.01 9.53
C GLU A 205 6.26 -1.32 10.78
N LEU A 206 6.10 0.02 10.88
CA LEU A 206 6.51 0.78 12.06
C LEU A 206 5.74 0.38 13.33
N CYS A 207 4.45 0.04 13.22
CA CYS A 207 3.66 -0.39 14.37
C CYS A 207 3.93 -1.84 14.80
N ARG A 208 4.62 -2.65 13.97
CA ARG A 208 4.82 -4.09 14.22
C ARG A 208 5.56 -4.39 15.53
N PRO A 209 6.64 -3.69 15.91
CA PRO A 209 7.34 -3.95 17.18
C PRO A 209 6.47 -3.80 18.43
N GLY A 210 5.45 -2.94 18.39
CA GLY A 210 4.51 -2.74 19.50
C GLY A 210 3.50 -3.89 19.69
N ALA A 211 3.38 -4.81 18.73
CA ALA A 211 2.53 -6.01 18.82
C ALA A 211 1.10 -5.74 19.35
N GLY A 212 0.45 -4.68 18.87
CA GLY A 212 -0.92 -4.31 19.22
C GLY A 212 -1.09 -3.02 20.02
N ASP A 213 0.00 -2.29 20.29
CA ASP A 213 -0.03 -1.02 21.03
C ASP A 213 -1.00 0.00 20.42
N VAL A 214 -0.91 0.24 19.10
CA VAL A 214 -1.78 1.22 18.43
C VAL A 214 -3.24 0.73 18.39
N GLU A 215 -3.47 -0.56 18.20
CA GLU A 215 -4.81 -1.17 18.21
C GLU A 215 -5.46 -1.07 19.59
N GLU A 216 -4.70 -1.28 20.66
CA GLU A 216 -5.18 -1.12 22.04
C GLU A 216 -5.52 0.33 22.33
N LEU A 217 -4.65 1.28 21.96
CA LEU A 217 -4.92 2.71 22.14
C LEU A 217 -6.15 3.15 21.34
N LEU A 218 -6.30 2.72 20.09
CA LEU A 218 -7.48 2.99 19.27
C LEU A 218 -8.74 2.40 19.89
N ALA A 219 -8.67 1.19 20.44
CA ALA A 219 -9.81 0.57 21.10
C ALA A 219 -10.24 1.34 22.36
N ARG A 220 -9.28 1.83 23.16
CA ARG A 220 -9.56 2.71 24.31
C ARG A 220 -10.15 4.04 23.86
N ALA A 221 -9.58 4.66 22.82
CA ALA A 221 -10.05 5.91 22.25
C ALA A 221 -11.46 5.79 21.67
N ASN A 222 -11.79 4.68 21.00
CA ASN A 222 -13.14 4.43 20.51
C ASN A 222 -14.18 4.26 21.64
N ILE A 223 -13.78 3.81 22.83
CA ILE A 223 -14.68 3.75 23.99
C ILE A 223 -14.81 5.13 24.65
N GLY A 224 -13.66 5.75 24.99
CA GLY A 224 -13.62 6.97 25.80
C GLY A 224 -13.82 8.28 25.03
N GLY A 225 -13.51 8.27 23.72
CA GLY A 225 -13.50 9.45 22.87
C GLY A 225 -12.22 10.29 22.97
N ASP A 226 -11.21 9.82 23.72
CA ASP A 226 -9.92 10.49 23.85
C ASP A 226 -8.87 9.87 22.92
N TYR A 227 -8.52 10.61 21.88
CA TYR A 227 -7.53 10.20 20.86
C TYR A 227 -6.15 10.83 21.07
N LEU A 228 -5.96 11.70 22.07
CA LEU A 228 -4.65 12.31 22.33
C LEU A 228 -3.56 11.26 22.61
N PRO A 229 -3.80 10.18 23.39
CA PRO A 229 -2.81 9.13 23.58
C PRO A 229 -2.41 8.42 22.27
N VAL A 230 -3.35 8.25 21.34
CA VAL A 230 -3.07 7.65 20.03
C VAL A 230 -2.18 8.58 19.20
N LEU A 231 -2.50 9.88 19.22
CA LEU A 231 -1.75 10.91 18.50
C LEU A 231 -0.30 11.01 19.03
N ASP A 232 -0.15 11.07 20.36
CA ASP A 232 1.15 11.14 21.02
C ASP A 232 2.00 9.91 20.71
N TYR A 233 1.41 8.71 20.77
CA TYR A 233 2.08 7.45 20.42
C TYR A 233 2.58 7.45 18.97
N LEU A 234 1.72 7.83 18.01
CA LEU A 234 2.10 7.90 16.59
C LEU A 234 3.19 8.94 16.36
N ALA A 235 3.16 10.06 17.09
CA ALA A 235 4.20 11.07 17.01
C ALA A 235 5.56 10.54 17.48
N GLU A 236 5.59 9.87 18.63
CA GLU A 236 6.81 9.27 19.19
C GLU A 236 7.35 8.14 18.31
N LEU A 237 6.47 7.31 17.77
CA LEU A 237 6.81 6.25 16.82
C LEU A 237 7.50 6.81 15.57
N LEU A 238 6.92 7.85 14.96
CA LEU A 238 7.48 8.48 13.77
C LEU A 238 8.80 9.22 14.07
N CYS A 239 8.93 9.83 15.26
CA CYS A 239 10.21 10.40 15.71
C CYS A 239 11.30 9.32 15.82
N ALA A 240 10.97 8.18 16.40
CA ALA A 240 11.89 7.05 16.50
C ALA A 240 12.29 6.52 15.12
N TYR A 241 11.35 6.46 14.17
CA TYR A 241 11.64 6.10 12.78
C TYR A 241 12.58 7.10 12.12
N CYS A 242 12.33 8.41 12.24
CA CYS A 242 13.22 9.44 11.71
C CYS A 242 14.63 9.30 12.30
N ALA A 243 14.75 9.07 13.60
CA ALA A 243 16.04 8.84 14.25
C ALA A 243 16.74 7.57 13.72
N PHE A 244 15.99 6.48 13.51
CA PHE A 244 16.49 5.25 12.90
C PHE A 244 17.05 5.51 11.49
N ARG A 245 16.31 6.21 10.63
CA ARG A 245 16.73 6.54 9.26
C ARG A 245 17.95 7.45 9.22
N LEU A 246 17.97 8.49 10.05
CA LEU A 246 19.07 9.46 10.09
C LEU A 246 20.39 8.87 10.61
N ARG A 247 20.35 7.80 11.43
CA ARG A 247 21.56 7.06 11.83
C ARG A 247 22.14 6.19 10.72
N GLY A 248 21.29 5.68 9.82
CA GLY A 248 21.67 4.78 8.73
C GLY A 248 22.01 5.48 7.41
N ALA A 249 21.91 6.81 7.32
CA ALA A 249 22.08 7.57 6.09
C ALA A 249 23.53 7.62 5.55
N SER A 250 24.47 6.89 6.16
CA SER A 250 25.86 6.82 5.71
C SER A 250 26.05 6.14 4.35
N ASP A 251 25.08 5.35 3.88
CA ASP A 251 25.02 4.84 2.50
C ASP A 251 23.54 4.70 2.09
N PRO A 252 23.09 5.31 0.97
CA PRO A 252 21.77 5.04 0.42
C PRO A 252 21.76 3.60 -0.10
N VAL A 253 21.34 2.66 0.74
CA VAL A 253 21.05 1.29 0.29
C VAL A 253 19.80 1.38 -0.58
N PHE A 254 19.99 1.37 -1.91
CA PHE A 254 18.90 1.19 -2.84
C PHE A 254 18.30 -0.20 -2.57
N SER A 255 17.07 -0.27 -2.08
CA SER A 255 16.41 -1.56 -1.90
C SER A 255 15.98 -2.05 -3.28
N ASP A 256 16.70 -3.01 -3.84
CA ASP A 256 16.24 -3.76 -5.01
C ASP A 256 14.91 -4.46 -4.65
N PRO A 257 13.76 -4.04 -5.23
CA PRO A 257 12.46 -4.63 -4.89
C PRO A 257 12.39 -6.12 -5.22
N LEU A 258 13.20 -6.61 -6.16
CA LEU A 258 13.26 -8.04 -6.50
C LEU A 258 14.10 -8.82 -5.50
N ALA A 259 15.21 -8.26 -5.03
CA ALA A 259 15.99 -8.87 -3.95
C ALA A 259 15.15 -8.99 -2.67
N GLU A 260 14.31 -8.00 -2.40
CA GLU A 260 13.37 -8.02 -1.27
C GLU A 260 12.34 -9.15 -1.41
N ILE A 261 11.68 -9.27 -2.58
CA ILE A 261 10.72 -10.36 -2.83
C ILE A 261 11.43 -11.73 -2.77
N ALA A 262 12.63 -11.86 -3.32
CA ALA A 262 13.40 -13.09 -3.27
C ALA A 262 13.76 -13.51 -1.84
N SER A 263 14.26 -12.57 -1.02
CA SER A 263 14.54 -12.78 0.41
C SER A 263 13.30 -13.23 1.19
N LEU A 264 12.13 -12.68 0.84
CA LEU A 264 10.85 -13.08 1.41
C LEU A 264 10.42 -14.50 1.03
N LEU A 265 10.80 -14.99 -0.16
CA LEU A 265 10.57 -16.37 -0.58
C LEU A 265 11.55 -17.33 0.10
N ASP A 266 12.82 -16.95 0.17
CA ASP A 266 13.90 -17.76 0.76
C ASP A 266 13.74 -17.95 2.28
N SER A 267 13.16 -16.96 2.97
CA SER A 267 12.91 -17.01 4.42
C SER A 267 11.68 -17.86 4.82
N ARG A 268 10.94 -18.42 3.85
CA ARG A 268 9.80 -19.30 4.16
C ARG A 268 10.30 -20.68 4.56
N PRO A 269 9.78 -21.28 5.64
CA PRO A 269 10.19 -22.62 6.05
C PRO A 269 9.86 -23.63 4.95
N ILE A 270 10.90 -24.15 4.30
CA ILE A 270 10.85 -25.28 3.37
C ILE A 270 10.49 -26.51 4.22
N GLY A 271 9.20 -26.74 4.43
CA GLY A 271 8.73 -27.79 5.33
C GLY A 271 7.27 -27.71 5.77
N ALA A 272 6.47 -26.76 5.25
CA ALA A 272 5.00 -26.91 5.34
C ALA A 272 4.63 -28.25 4.67
N GLU A 273 3.94 -29.12 5.42
CA GLU A 273 3.80 -30.53 5.06
C GLU A 273 3.47 -30.77 3.57
N PRO A 274 4.14 -31.74 2.91
CA PRO A 274 3.84 -32.10 1.54
C PRO A 274 2.38 -32.54 1.43
N GLY A 275 1.54 -31.67 0.88
CA GLY A 275 0.08 -31.87 0.81
C GLY A 275 -0.74 -30.67 1.27
N ARG A 276 -0.18 -29.74 2.04
CA ARG A 276 -0.77 -28.41 2.20
C ARG A 276 -0.47 -27.61 0.92
N ARG A 277 -1.24 -27.88 -0.14
CA ARG A 277 -1.26 -27.04 -1.34
C ARG A 277 -1.24 -25.59 -0.88
N PHE A 278 -0.20 -24.86 -1.29
CA PHE A 278 -0.13 -23.42 -1.11
C PHE A 278 -1.44 -22.84 -1.60
N ASP A 279 -2.25 -22.31 -0.68
CA ASP A 279 -3.46 -21.61 -1.04
C ASP A 279 -3.02 -20.26 -1.57
N LEU A 280 -2.65 -20.23 -2.85
CA LEU A 280 -2.15 -19.05 -3.56
C LEU A 280 -3.17 -17.90 -3.53
N ASN A 281 -4.45 -18.18 -3.24
CA ASN A 281 -5.44 -17.16 -2.91
C ASN A 281 -5.07 -16.34 -1.66
N LYS A 282 -4.14 -16.81 -0.81
CA LYS A 282 -3.67 -16.13 0.40
C LYS A 282 -2.40 -15.32 0.18
N ILE A 283 -1.69 -15.51 -0.93
CA ILE A 283 -0.52 -14.70 -1.26
C ILE A 283 -0.95 -13.77 -2.38
N ALA A 284 -1.31 -12.54 -2.01
CA ALA A 284 -1.56 -11.51 -3.00
C ALA A 284 -0.30 -11.39 -3.89
N PRO A 285 -0.46 -11.33 -5.22
CA PRO A 285 0.66 -11.08 -6.12
C PRO A 285 1.41 -9.81 -5.71
N PHE A 286 2.74 -9.82 -5.86
CA PHE A 286 3.58 -8.73 -5.41
C PHE A 286 3.55 -7.61 -6.44
N PRO A 287 3.08 -6.41 -6.09
CA PRO A 287 3.14 -5.28 -7.00
C PRO A 287 4.59 -4.81 -7.13
N VAL A 288 5.06 -4.60 -8.36
CA VAL A 288 6.40 -4.07 -8.66
C VAL A 288 6.25 -2.93 -9.67
N SER A 289 6.89 -1.79 -9.39
CA SER A 289 6.88 -0.65 -10.31
C SER A 289 7.84 -0.90 -11.47
N MET A 290 7.35 -0.76 -12.70
CA MET A 290 8.19 -0.80 -13.90
C MET A 290 9.22 0.34 -13.93
N ARG A 291 8.87 1.51 -13.38
CA ARG A 291 9.82 2.62 -13.26
C ARG A 291 10.97 2.26 -12.34
N GLU A 292 10.69 1.62 -11.20
CA GLU A 292 11.74 1.14 -10.28
C GLU A 292 12.61 0.07 -10.97
N LEU A 293 12.00 -0.89 -11.68
CA LEU A 293 12.75 -1.92 -12.41
C LEU A 293 13.66 -1.36 -13.51
N LEU A 294 13.19 -0.36 -14.26
CA LEU A 294 13.97 0.30 -15.30
C LEU A 294 15.10 1.17 -14.74
N ALA A 295 14.97 1.62 -13.48
CA ALA A 295 16.00 2.41 -12.79
C ALA A 295 17.07 1.55 -12.10
N LEU A 296 16.89 0.22 -12.05
CA LEU A 296 17.88 -0.68 -11.47
C LEU A 296 19.16 -0.65 -12.33
N PRO A 297 20.35 -0.48 -11.70
CA PRO A 297 21.61 -0.53 -12.43
C PRO A 297 21.85 -1.93 -13.00
N ASP A 298 22.43 -2.00 -14.21
CA ASP A 298 22.71 -3.26 -14.93
C ASP A 298 23.74 -4.19 -14.22
N HIS A 299 24.34 -3.76 -13.11
CA HIS A 299 25.48 -4.45 -12.49
C HIS A 299 25.34 -4.58 -10.96
N GLY A 300 25.50 -5.80 -10.44
CA GLY A 300 25.99 -6.03 -9.07
C GLY A 300 25.06 -6.67 -8.03
N VAL A 301 23.79 -6.97 -8.35
CA VAL A 301 22.86 -7.59 -7.38
C VAL A 301 22.53 -9.04 -7.79
N ARG A 302 22.49 -9.97 -6.82
CA ARG A 302 22.23 -11.42 -7.06
C ARG A 302 20.87 -11.74 -7.69
N HIS A 303 19.95 -10.79 -7.70
CA HIS A 303 18.58 -10.92 -8.22
C HIS A 303 18.25 -9.80 -9.23
N THR A 304 19.22 -9.39 -10.06
CA THR A 304 18.94 -8.39 -11.10
C THR A 304 17.88 -8.90 -12.06
N ALA A 305 16.86 -8.07 -12.28
CA ALA A 305 15.96 -8.25 -13.41
C ALA A 305 16.79 -8.34 -14.70
N ASP A 306 16.36 -9.17 -15.64
CA ASP A 306 16.90 -9.10 -17.00
C ASP A 306 16.48 -7.77 -17.60
N SER A 307 17.42 -6.82 -17.70
CA SER A 307 17.12 -5.47 -18.17
C SER A 307 16.65 -5.44 -19.61
N GLY A 308 17.07 -6.39 -20.45
CA GLY A 308 16.53 -6.59 -21.79
C GLY A 308 15.06 -6.97 -21.75
N PHE A 309 14.69 -7.94 -20.91
CA PHE A 309 13.30 -8.35 -20.72
C PHE A 309 12.43 -7.23 -20.15
N VAL A 310 12.90 -6.53 -19.11
CA VAL A 310 12.17 -5.40 -18.51
C VAL A 310 11.94 -4.29 -19.53
N ARG A 311 12.95 -3.94 -20.34
CA ARG A 311 12.79 -2.96 -21.43
C ARG A 311 11.78 -3.44 -22.46
N SER A 312 11.85 -4.69 -22.91
CA SER A 312 10.86 -5.22 -23.85
C SER A 312 9.43 -5.25 -23.30
N ILE A 313 9.26 -5.50 -21.99
CA ILE A 313 7.96 -5.38 -21.33
C ILE A 313 7.46 -3.93 -21.38
N ALA A 314 8.32 -2.96 -21.08
CA ALA A 314 7.98 -1.54 -21.10
C ALA A 314 7.65 -1.06 -22.53
N ASP A 315 8.48 -1.41 -23.51
CA ASP A 315 8.28 -1.07 -24.93
C ASP A 315 6.97 -1.67 -25.46
N PHE A 316 6.68 -2.93 -25.10
CA PHE A 316 5.43 -3.58 -25.48
C PHE A 316 4.21 -2.91 -24.83
N ALA A 317 4.28 -2.59 -23.54
CA ALA A 317 3.23 -1.85 -22.85
C ALA A 317 2.99 -0.47 -23.48
N HIS A 318 4.06 0.22 -23.87
CA HIS A 318 3.99 1.48 -24.58
C HIS A 318 3.29 1.31 -25.93
N ALA A 319 3.65 0.30 -26.72
CA ALA A 319 2.97 0.01 -27.98
C ALA A 319 1.49 -0.34 -27.81
N LEU A 320 1.13 -1.08 -26.75
CA LEU A 320 -0.27 -1.34 -26.38
C LEU A 320 -1.05 -0.08 -26.04
N SER A 321 -0.40 0.97 -25.54
CA SER A 321 -1.06 2.22 -25.14
C SER A 321 -1.78 2.93 -26.30
N ALA A 322 -1.37 2.66 -27.55
CA ALA A 322 -2.05 3.15 -28.75
C ALA A 322 -3.47 2.58 -28.96
N PHE A 323 -3.80 1.48 -28.28
CA PHE A 323 -5.07 0.77 -28.42
C PHE A 323 -5.95 0.80 -27.16
N GLY A 324 -5.40 1.24 -26.02
CA GLY A 324 -6.08 1.21 -24.74
C GLY A 324 -5.18 1.65 -23.58
N SER A 325 -5.69 1.56 -22.37
CA SER A 325 -4.90 1.78 -21.16
C SER A 325 -4.42 0.44 -20.59
N VAL A 326 -3.09 0.25 -20.51
CA VAL A 326 -2.48 -0.88 -19.79
C VAL A 326 -2.65 -0.66 -18.30
N GLN A 327 -3.48 -1.47 -17.64
CA GLN A 327 -3.76 -1.35 -16.21
C GLN A 327 -2.62 -1.92 -15.37
N PHE A 328 -2.14 -3.11 -15.74
CA PHE A 328 -1.00 -3.80 -15.14
C PHE A 328 -0.58 -4.96 -16.05
N ALA A 329 0.53 -5.63 -15.72
CA ALA A 329 0.88 -6.92 -16.29
C ALA A 329 1.19 -7.95 -15.20
N LEU A 330 0.98 -9.23 -15.50
CA LEU A 330 1.35 -10.35 -14.66
C LEU A 330 2.55 -11.06 -15.23
N THR A 331 3.57 -11.28 -14.41
CA THR A 331 4.68 -12.18 -14.73
C THR A 331 5.12 -12.90 -13.46
N THR A 332 6.15 -13.71 -13.54
CA THR A 332 6.71 -14.38 -12.38
C THR A 332 8.11 -13.86 -12.06
N LEU A 333 8.55 -14.01 -10.81
CA LEU A 333 9.89 -13.59 -10.41
C LEU A 333 10.97 -14.31 -11.22
N ASP A 334 10.83 -15.60 -11.48
CA ASP A 334 11.81 -16.35 -12.28
C ASP A 334 11.84 -15.89 -13.74
N SER A 335 10.69 -15.52 -14.30
CA SER A 335 10.60 -14.95 -15.65
C SER A 335 11.34 -13.60 -15.73
N LEU A 336 11.19 -12.78 -14.69
CA LEU A 336 11.80 -11.45 -14.61
C LEU A 336 13.32 -11.50 -14.37
N CYS A 337 13.80 -12.45 -13.57
CA CYS A 337 15.23 -12.63 -13.24
C CYS A 337 16.00 -13.55 -14.21
N ALA A 338 15.46 -13.84 -15.41
CA ALA A 338 16.07 -14.73 -16.40
C ALA A 338 16.34 -16.18 -15.95
N ARG A 339 15.65 -16.65 -14.91
CA ARG A 339 15.88 -18.00 -14.34
C ARG A 339 15.10 -19.09 -15.07
N HIS A 340 14.09 -18.69 -15.84
CA HIS A 340 13.27 -19.60 -16.62
C HIS A 340 13.50 -19.40 -18.14
N PRO A 341 13.67 -20.48 -18.92
CA PRO A 341 13.83 -20.39 -20.37
C PRO A 341 12.57 -19.82 -21.03
N GLU A 342 11.38 -20.21 -20.57
CA GLU A 342 10.12 -19.69 -21.09
C GLU A 342 9.61 -18.50 -20.26
N ARG A 343 9.83 -17.30 -20.80
CA ARG A 343 9.35 -16.06 -20.17
C ARG A 343 7.93 -15.75 -20.61
N SER A 344 7.05 -15.62 -19.64
CA SER A 344 5.63 -15.37 -19.86
C SER A 344 5.18 -14.08 -19.19
N ILE A 345 4.35 -13.31 -19.89
CA ILE A 345 3.71 -12.11 -19.36
C ILE A 345 2.28 -12.01 -19.88
N THR A 346 1.37 -11.59 -19.01
CA THR A 346 -0.01 -11.28 -19.38
C THR A 346 -0.27 -9.80 -19.14
N PHE A 347 -0.60 -9.05 -20.19
CA PHE A 347 -1.00 -7.65 -20.05
C PHE A 347 -2.50 -7.52 -19.87
N PHE A 348 -2.93 -6.72 -18.90
CA PHE A 348 -4.32 -6.37 -18.67
C PHE A 348 -4.58 -5.00 -19.28
N VAL A 349 -5.34 -4.99 -20.37
CA VAL A 349 -5.53 -3.80 -21.20
C VAL A 349 -7.01 -3.43 -21.25
N GLN A 350 -7.33 -2.21 -20.83
CA GLN A 350 -8.64 -1.61 -21.08
C GLN A 350 -8.63 -1.03 -22.51
N ALA A 351 -8.99 -1.86 -23.49
CA ALA A 351 -8.93 -1.50 -24.91
C ALA A 351 -10.06 -0.53 -25.30
N HIS A 352 -9.71 0.60 -25.91
CA HIS A 352 -10.67 1.51 -26.56
C HIS A 352 -10.85 1.18 -28.05
N ARG A 353 -9.88 0.48 -28.65
CA ARG A 353 -9.85 0.07 -30.06
C ARG A 353 -9.61 -1.43 -30.19
N LYS A 354 -10.56 -2.24 -29.72
CA LYS A 354 -10.41 -3.70 -29.60
C LYS A 354 -10.13 -4.39 -30.94
N GLU A 355 -10.82 -4.00 -32.01
CA GLU A 355 -10.65 -4.61 -33.34
C GLU A 355 -9.25 -4.36 -33.90
N ASP A 356 -8.78 -3.11 -33.81
CA ASP A 356 -7.42 -2.74 -34.24
C ASP A 356 -6.34 -3.46 -33.45
N LEU A 357 -6.54 -3.61 -32.13
CA LEU A 357 -5.63 -4.36 -31.27
C LEU A 357 -5.52 -5.82 -31.73
N LEU A 358 -6.65 -6.48 -32.03
CA LEU A 358 -6.66 -7.87 -32.47
C LEU A 358 -5.99 -8.04 -33.84
N LEU A 359 -6.23 -7.12 -34.78
CA LEU A 359 -5.60 -7.15 -36.11
C LEU A 359 -4.08 -6.97 -36.02
N ARG A 360 -3.60 -6.07 -35.16
CA ARG A 360 -2.18 -5.75 -35.01
C ARG A 360 -1.44 -6.56 -33.95
N PHE A 361 -2.14 -7.42 -33.19
CA PHE A 361 -1.51 -8.17 -32.10
C PHE A 361 -0.34 -9.04 -32.57
N ARG A 362 -0.42 -9.62 -33.78
CA ARG A 362 0.69 -10.39 -34.36
C ARG A 362 1.92 -9.53 -34.64
N GLU A 363 1.74 -8.29 -35.07
CA GLU A 363 2.83 -7.34 -35.31
C GLU A 363 3.44 -6.90 -33.99
N LEU A 364 2.59 -6.54 -33.02
CA LEU A 364 3.03 -6.20 -31.66
C LEU A 364 3.84 -7.34 -31.05
N ARG A 365 3.38 -8.59 -31.15
CA ARG A 365 4.08 -9.75 -30.58
C ARG A 365 5.50 -9.92 -31.15
N ARG A 366 5.73 -9.55 -32.41
CA ARG A 366 7.08 -9.59 -33.00
C ARG A 366 8.02 -8.57 -32.36
N MET A 367 7.50 -7.48 -31.80
CA MET A 367 8.30 -6.49 -31.05
C MET A 367 8.73 -7.01 -29.68
N ALA A 368 8.04 -8.02 -29.15
CA ALA A 368 8.32 -8.64 -27.86
C ALA A 368 9.14 -9.93 -28.00
N GLU A 369 10.13 -9.96 -28.89
CA GLU A 369 10.93 -11.15 -29.20
C GLU A 369 11.56 -11.87 -27.97
N PRO A 370 12.03 -11.19 -26.91
CA PRO A 370 12.51 -11.90 -25.71
C PRO A 370 11.39 -12.47 -24.82
N ILE A 371 10.12 -12.26 -25.17
CA ILE A 371 8.94 -12.74 -24.44
C ILE A 371 8.32 -13.92 -25.18
N HIS A 372 8.50 -15.12 -24.64
CA HIS A 372 8.08 -16.37 -25.28
C HIS A 372 6.54 -16.43 -25.37
N ASN A 373 5.89 -16.13 -24.24
CA ASN A 373 4.44 -16.17 -24.10
C ASN A 373 3.93 -14.78 -23.70
N VAL A 374 3.34 -14.09 -24.66
CA VAL A 374 2.63 -12.82 -24.45
C VAL A 374 1.14 -13.10 -24.51
N GLU A 375 0.44 -12.84 -23.42
CA GLU A 375 -1.01 -12.94 -23.34
C GLU A 375 -1.63 -11.55 -23.16
N LEU A 376 -2.82 -11.36 -23.73
CA LEU A 376 -3.62 -10.16 -23.54
C LEU A 376 -4.94 -10.51 -22.86
N ALA A 377 -5.10 -10.00 -21.65
CA ALA A 377 -6.36 -9.95 -20.94
C ALA A 377 -7.03 -8.61 -21.26
N VAL A 378 -8.04 -8.61 -22.13
CA VAL A 378 -8.82 -7.40 -22.41
C VAL A 378 -9.77 -7.17 -21.23
N SER A 379 -9.51 -6.14 -20.44
CA SER A 379 -10.36 -5.72 -19.32
C SER A 379 -11.71 -5.30 -19.87
N THR A 380 -12.77 -5.80 -19.23
CA THR A 380 -14.15 -5.47 -19.55
C THR A 380 -14.58 -4.15 -18.94
N GLY A 381 -13.79 -3.62 -17.98
CA GLY A 381 -14.19 -2.52 -17.11
C GLY A 381 -15.18 -2.95 -16.02
N ASP A 382 -15.66 -4.20 -16.03
CA ASP A 382 -16.44 -4.80 -14.96
C ASP A 382 -15.47 -5.43 -13.94
N PRO A 383 -15.41 -4.93 -12.70
CA PRO A 383 -14.45 -5.41 -11.72
C PRO A 383 -14.64 -6.88 -11.33
N ALA A 384 -15.87 -7.41 -11.39
CA ALA A 384 -16.13 -8.79 -11.02
C ALA A 384 -15.67 -9.76 -12.11
N LEU A 385 -15.86 -9.41 -13.39
CA LEU A 385 -15.35 -10.18 -14.52
C LEU A 385 -13.82 -10.10 -14.59
N ASP A 386 -13.24 -8.92 -14.41
CA ASP A 386 -11.80 -8.73 -14.44
C ASP A 386 -11.11 -9.46 -13.27
N ALA A 387 -11.72 -9.47 -12.08
CA ALA A 387 -11.23 -10.27 -10.94
C ALA A 387 -11.31 -11.78 -11.21
N LYS A 388 -12.38 -12.28 -11.83
CA LYS A 388 -12.48 -13.70 -12.24
C LYS A 388 -11.42 -14.06 -13.26
N LEU A 389 -11.19 -13.18 -14.23
CA LEU A 389 -10.13 -13.36 -15.23
C LEU A 389 -8.75 -13.43 -14.56
N LEU A 390 -8.48 -12.53 -13.61
CA LEU A 390 -7.25 -12.52 -12.82
C LEU A 390 -7.06 -13.83 -12.02
N ILE A 391 -8.11 -14.30 -11.34
CA ILE A 391 -8.07 -15.55 -10.55
C ILE A 391 -7.83 -16.77 -11.44
N ASN A 392 -8.46 -16.83 -12.61
CA ASN A 392 -8.26 -17.93 -13.55
C ASN A 392 -6.83 -17.93 -14.13
N LEU A 393 -6.31 -16.75 -14.46
CA LEU A 393 -4.96 -16.60 -14.98
C LEU A 393 -3.91 -16.88 -13.91
N SER A 394 -4.12 -16.44 -12.66
CA SER A 394 -3.19 -16.79 -11.57
C SER A 394 -3.13 -18.30 -11.34
N GLY A 395 -4.25 -19.02 -11.50
CA GLY A 395 -4.29 -20.48 -11.57
C GLY A 395 -3.39 -21.04 -12.67
N PHE A 396 -3.44 -20.47 -13.89
CA PHE A 396 -2.60 -20.91 -15.01
C PHE A 396 -1.09 -20.77 -14.74
N TYR A 397 -0.67 -19.64 -14.15
CA TYR A 397 0.73 -19.40 -13.76
C TYR A 397 1.23 -20.35 -12.66
N THR A 398 0.32 -20.94 -11.89
CA THR A 398 0.64 -21.71 -10.68
C THR A 398 0.45 -23.21 -10.83
N GLU A 399 -0.44 -23.68 -11.70
CA GLU A 399 -0.65 -25.11 -11.95
C GLU A 399 0.54 -25.79 -12.66
N HIS A 400 1.36 -25.01 -13.37
CA HIS A 400 2.43 -25.55 -14.24
C HIS A 400 3.86 -25.18 -13.77
N ARG A 401 4.03 -24.47 -12.65
CA ARG A 401 5.34 -23.98 -12.20
C ARG A 401 5.65 -24.41 -10.77
N ALA A 402 6.94 -24.62 -10.51
CA ALA A 402 7.43 -25.08 -9.21
C ALA A 402 6.92 -24.20 -8.06
N GLU A 403 6.75 -24.78 -6.86
CA GLU A 403 6.22 -24.17 -5.63
C GLU A 403 6.95 -22.87 -5.15
N ARG A 404 7.93 -22.39 -5.91
CA ARG A 404 8.80 -21.26 -5.56
C ARG A 404 8.64 -20.01 -6.43
N ASP A 405 7.82 -20.04 -7.49
CA ASP A 405 7.72 -18.89 -8.39
C ASP A 405 6.65 -17.88 -7.90
N ALA A 406 7.07 -16.67 -7.53
CA ALA A 406 6.16 -15.64 -7.05
C ALA A 406 5.50 -14.90 -8.22
N LEU A 407 4.17 -14.78 -8.17
CA LEU A 407 3.42 -13.98 -9.11
C LEU A 407 3.63 -12.48 -8.82
N LEU A 408 4.07 -11.74 -9.83
CA LEU A 408 4.32 -10.30 -9.80
C LEU A 408 3.23 -9.57 -10.59
N ILE A 409 2.69 -8.49 -10.01
CA ILE A 409 1.91 -7.48 -10.73
C ILE A 409 2.85 -6.34 -11.09
N LEU A 410 3.19 -6.20 -12.36
CA LEU A 410 3.93 -5.06 -12.88
C LEU A 410 2.98 -3.89 -13.10
N ASN A 411 3.31 -2.71 -12.58
CA ASN A 411 2.51 -1.49 -12.70
C ASN A 411 3.39 -0.27 -13.03
N ASP A 412 2.77 0.92 -13.15
CA ASP A 412 3.47 2.19 -13.36
C ASP A 412 4.38 2.18 -14.62
N PHE A 413 3.84 1.66 -15.73
CA PHE A 413 4.52 1.66 -17.02
C PHE A 413 4.79 3.11 -17.45
N PRO A 414 6.04 3.46 -17.81
CA PRO A 414 6.33 4.79 -18.32
C PRO A 414 5.61 4.98 -19.64
N ILE A 415 4.65 5.92 -19.66
CA ILE A 415 4.12 6.48 -20.90
C ILE A 415 5.01 7.71 -21.14
N HIS A 416 5.88 7.66 -22.14
CA HIS A 416 6.65 8.85 -22.52
C HIS A 416 5.67 10.01 -22.79
N ILE A 417 5.86 11.14 -22.11
CA ILE A 417 5.20 12.41 -22.40
C ILE A 417 5.73 12.94 -23.73
#